data_AF-A0A7V3NTI4-F1
#
_entry.id   AF-A0A7V3NTI4-F1
#
_cell.length_a   1.000
_cell.length_b   1.000
_cell.length_c   1.000
_cell.angle_alpha   90.00
_cell.angle_beta   90.00
_cell.angle_gamma   90.00
#
_symmetry.space_group_name_H-M   'P 1'
#
loop_
_entity.id
_entity.type
_entity.pdbx_description
1 polymer ?
#
loop_
_entity_poly.entity_id
_entity_poly.type
_entity_poly.pdbx_seq_one_letter_code
_entity_poly.pdbx_strand_id
1 'polypeptide(L)'
;MPKGTPKHLTREGDIVPIVKADPEKMREFGSFLVGYSADLREGISNLRGLFRGLSQFWKDQKRERFEQEFNQAMTELERFINISEKTINYLSRKAEALERYLQT
;
A
#
# COMPACT_ATOMS: atom_id res chain seq x y z
N MET A 1 22.48 -17.77 56.74
CA MET A 1 21.20 -17.83 55.99
C MET A 1 20.07 -17.39 56.92
N PRO A 2 18.99 -16.74 56.45
CA PRO A 2 18.53 -16.68 55.06
C PRO A 2 18.52 -15.27 54.44
N LYS A 3 18.67 -15.27 53.12
CA LYS A 3 18.47 -14.13 52.22
C LYS A 3 16.97 -13.95 52.00
N GLY A 4 16.45 -12.76 52.22
CA GLY A 4 15.10 -12.36 51.79
C GLY A 4 15.21 -11.56 50.49
N THR A 5 14.81 -12.17 49.39
CA THR A 5 14.77 -11.64 48.02
C THR A 5 14.01 -10.31 47.90
N PRO A 6 14.41 -9.40 46.99
CA PRO A 6 13.61 -8.22 46.68
C PRO A 6 12.27 -8.62 46.04
N LYS A 7 11.19 -8.14 46.64
CA LYS A 7 9.82 -8.31 46.19
C LYS A 7 9.66 -7.54 44.87
N HIS A 8 9.63 -8.27 43.75
CA HIS A 8 9.21 -7.70 42.46
C HIS A 8 7.78 -7.18 42.61
N LEU A 9 7.65 -5.86 42.76
CA LEU A 9 6.38 -5.16 42.53
C LEU A 9 6.20 -5.05 41.02
N THR A 10 5.76 -6.13 40.38
CA THR A 10 5.15 -6.03 39.05
C THR A 10 3.75 -5.46 39.24
N ARG A 11 3.59 -4.19 38.89
CA ARG A 11 2.29 -3.52 38.85
C ARG A 11 1.51 -4.12 37.68
N GLU A 12 0.38 -4.74 38.00
CA GLU A 12 -0.67 -5.14 37.06
C GLU A 12 -1.06 -3.94 36.19
N GLY A 13 -0.75 -3.97 34.88
CA GLY A 13 -1.20 -2.93 33.95
C GLY A 13 -0.31 -2.67 32.73
N ASP A 14 0.93 -3.15 32.69
CA ASP A 14 1.76 -3.02 31.50
C ASP A 14 1.36 -4.09 30.48
N ILE A 15 0.19 -3.91 29.87
CA ILE A 15 -0.07 -4.48 28.55
C ILE A 15 0.88 -3.74 27.62
N VAL A 16 2.13 -4.20 27.54
CA VAL A 16 2.97 -3.92 26.39
C VAL A 16 2.10 -4.37 25.21
N PRO A 17 1.63 -3.47 24.33
CA PRO A 17 0.89 -3.93 23.18
C PRO A 17 1.87 -4.82 22.45
N ILE A 18 1.61 -6.13 22.41
CA ILE A 18 2.39 -7.03 21.58
C ILE A 18 2.12 -6.53 20.18
N VAL A 19 3.01 -5.69 19.66
CA VAL A 19 2.91 -5.18 18.31
C VAL A 19 3.11 -6.41 17.44
N LYS A 20 2.02 -7.04 17.00
CA LYS A 20 2.01 -8.04 15.92
C LYS A 20 2.23 -7.30 14.60
N ALA A 21 3.35 -6.60 14.48
CA ALA A 21 3.71 -5.88 13.28
C ALA A 21 5.21 -5.99 13.09
N ASP A 22 5.60 -6.53 11.93
CA ASP A 22 6.98 -6.82 11.58
C ASP A 22 7.47 -5.74 10.59
N PRO A 23 8.50 -4.95 10.96
CA PRO A 23 9.07 -3.91 10.10
C PRO A 23 9.55 -4.45 8.74
N GLU A 24 10.10 -5.67 8.71
CA GLU A 24 10.59 -6.30 7.48
C GLU A 24 9.42 -6.62 6.55
N LYS A 25 8.35 -7.22 7.08
CA LYS A 25 7.13 -7.51 6.29
C LYS A 25 6.45 -6.26 5.75
N MET A 26 6.48 -5.15 6.50
CA MET A 26 5.98 -3.86 6.00
C MET A 26 6.78 -3.36 4.80
N ARG A 27 8.11 -3.49 4.84
CA ARG A 27 8.99 -3.08 3.73
C ARG A 27 8.87 -4.00 2.53
N GLU A 28 8.79 -5.32 2.73
CA GLU A 28 8.54 -6.30 1.67
C GLU A 28 7.26 -5.93 0.90
N PHE A 29 6.15 -5.72 1.61
CA PHE A 29 4.88 -5.34 0.98
C PHE A 29 4.98 -3.97 0.29
N GLY A 30 5.60 -2.98 0.93
CA GLY A 30 5.83 -1.66 0.34
C GLY A 30 6.61 -1.76 -0.98
N SER A 31 7.67 -2.55 -1.02
CA SER A 31 8.48 -2.78 -2.23
C SER A 31 7.67 -3.46 -3.33
N PHE A 32 6.86 -4.47 -2.99
CA PHE A 32 5.97 -5.10 -3.96
C PHE A 32 4.96 -4.10 -4.53
N LEU A 33 4.38 -3.27 -3.65
CA LEU A 33 3.38 -2.28 -4.03
C LEU A 33 3.95 -1.18 -4.94
N VAL A 34 5.24 -0.81 -4.76
CA VAL A 34 5.96 0.09 -5.69
C VAL A 34 6.00 -0.50 -7.10
N GLY A 35 6.48 -1.74 -7.23
CA GLY A 35 6.58 -2.42 -8.52
C GLY A 35 5.23 -2.55 -9.21
N TYR A 36 4.24 -3.09 -8.49
CA TYR A 36 2.88 -3.25 -9.01
C TYR A 36 2.24 -1.92 -9.47
N SER A 37 2.47 -0.83 -8.73
CA SER A 37 1.97 0.49 -9.12
C SER A 37 2.61 1.02 -10.40
N ALA A 38 3.90 0.72 -10.63
CA ALA A 38 4.61 1.05 -11.85
C ALA A 38 4.06 0.26 -13.05
N ASP A 39 3.95 -1.07 -12.90
CA ASP A 39 3.40 -1.96 -13.93
C ASP A 39 1.96 -1.56 -14.31
N LEU A 40 1.14 -1.21 -13.32
CA LEU A 40 -0.22 -0.74 -13.54
C LEU A 40 -0.25 0.57 -14.34
N ARG A 41 0.65 1.51 -14.02
CA ARG A 41 0.76 2.80 -14.75
C ARG A 41 1.11 2.58 -16.22
N GLU A 42 2.03 1.66 -16.50
CA GLU A 42 2.40 1.26 -17.86
C GLU A 42 1.21 0.63 -18.59
N GLY A 43 0.52 -0.31 -17.94
CA GLY A 43 -0.68 -0.97 -18.47
C GLY A 43 -1.80 0.01 -18.84
N ILE A 44 -2.08 1.00 -17.98
CA ILE A 44 -3.05 2.08 -18.26
C ILE A 44 -2.65 2.88 -19.50
N SER A 45 -1.37 3.27 -19.58
CA SER A 45 -0.83 4.04 -20.72
C SER A 45 -0.99 3.27 -22.03
N ASN A 46 -0.62 1.99 -22.03
CA ASN A 46 -0.74 1.12 -23.20
C ASN A 46 -2.20 0.94 -23.64
N LEU A 47 -3.12 0.64 -22.71
CA LEU A 47 -4.54 0.47 -23.01
C LEU A 47 -5.17 1.74 -23.59
N ARG A 48 -4.83 2.92 -23.05
CA ARG A 48 -5.27 4.20 -23.61
C ARG A 48 -4.76 4.43 -25.04
N GLY A 49 -3.51 4.04 -25.31
CA GLY A 49 -2.93 4.08 -26.66
C GLY A 49 -3.67 3.18 -27.64
N LEU A 50 -3.91 1.93 -27.26
CA LEU A 50 -4.65 0.95 -28.06
C LEU A 50 -6.09 1.43 -28.33
N PHE A 51 -6.77 1.92 -27.30
CA PHE A 51 -8.14 2.43 -27.45
C PHE A 51 -8.21 3.66 -28.38
N ARG A 52 -7.22 4.57 -28.31
CA ARG A 52 -7.11 5.70 -29.23
C ARG A 52 -6.95 5.24 -30.68
N GLY A 53 -6.12 4.23 -30.92
CA GLY A 53 -5.97 3.62 -32.25
C GLY A 53 -7.28 3.01 -32.76
N LEU A 54 -7.96 2.21 -31.92
CA LEU A 54 -9.26 1.62 -32.26
C LEU A 54 -10.33 2.68 -32.57
N SER A 55 -10.35 3.78 -31.80
CA SER A 55 -11.33 4.87 -31.96
C SER A 55 -11.23 5.59 -33.31
N GLN A 56 -10.15 5.43 -34.06
CA GLN A 56 -10.02 5.96 -35.42
C GLN A 56 -10.89 5.18 -36.42
N PHE A 57 -11.11 3.88 -36.16
CA PHE A 57 -11.80 2.95 -37.07
C PHE A 57 -13.20 2.55 -36.59
N TRP A 58 -13.50 2.77 -35.31
CA TRP A 58 -14.82 2.56 -34.74
C TRP A 58 -15.46 3.92 -34.49
N LYS A 59 -16.58 4.26 -35.14
CA LYS A 59 -17.26 5.56 -35.04
C LYS A 59 -18.78 5.41 -34.99
N ASP A 60 -19.28 4.98 -33.84
CA ASP A 60 -20.72 4.88 -33.57
C ASP A 60 -21.05 5.32 -32.13
N GLN A 61 -22.34 5.30 -31.79
CA GLN A 61 -22.83 5.65 -30.44
C GLN A 61 -22.39 4.63 -29.37
N LYS A 62 -22.13 3.37 -29.74
CA LYS A 62 -21.68 2.35 -28.78
C LYS A 62 -20.25 2.63 -28.33
N ARG A 63 -19.38 3.05 -29.26
CA ARG A 63 -18.02 3.52 -28.96
C ARG A 63 -18.04 4.66 -27.95
N GLU A 64 -18.92 5.65 -28.12
CA GLU A 64 -19.02 6.79 -27.20
C GLU A 64 -19.41 6.36 -25.78
N ARG A 65 -20.37 5.44 -25.65
CA ARG A 65 -20.77 4.89 -24.34
C ARG A 65 -19.64 4.09 -23.70
N PHE A 66 -18.98 3.24 -24.49
CA PHE A 66 -17.84 2.48 -24.02
C PHE A 66 -16.68 3.40 -23.61
N GLU A 67 -16.40 4.46 -24.35
CA GLU A 67 -15.35 5.44 -24.03
C GLU A 67 -15.59 6.08 -22.65
N GLN A 68 -16.85 6.39 -22.30
CA GLN A 68 -17.19 6.93 -20.99
C GLN A 68 -16.89 5.93 -19.86
N GLU A 69 -17.39 4.71 -19.98
CA GLU A 69 -17.18 3.64 -18.99
C GLU A 69 -15.69 3.28 -18.87
N PHE A 70 -14.99 3.18 -19.99
CA PHE A 70 -13.57 2.91 -20.05
C PHE A 70 -12.76 4.00 -19.34
N ASN A 71 -13.04 5.28 -19.60
CA ASN A 71 -12.34 6.39 -18.96
C ASN A 71 -12.61 6.46 -17.44
N GLN A 72 -13.83 6.11 -17.00
CA GLN A 72 -14.14 5.99 -15.57
C GLN A 72 -13.30 4.88 -14.92
N ALA A 73 -13.24 3.70 -15.54
CA ALA A 73 -12.42 2.60 -15.03
C ALA A 73 -10.93 2.98 -14.96
N MET A 74 -10.39 3.65 -15.99
CA MET A 74 -9.00 4.14 -15.96
C MET A 74 -8.75 5.13 -14.82
N THR A 75 -9.72 5.98 -14.49
CA THR A 75 -9.62 6.95 -13.40
C THR A 75 -9.55 6.26 -12.03
N GLU A 76 -10.34 5.21 -11.81
CA GLU A 76 -10.27 4.43 -10.57
C GLU A 76 -8.94 3.68 -10.42
N LEU A 77 -8.35 3.20 -11.52
CA LEU A 77 -6.99 2.61 -11.48
C LEU A 77 -5.92 3.66 -11.12
N GLU A 78 -6.02 4.88 -11.66
CA GLU A 78 -5.13 5.98 -11.27
C GLU A 78 -5.30 6.37 -9.80
N ARG A 79 -6.54 6.37 -9.30
CA ARG A 79 -6.80 6.57 -7.87
C ARG A 79 -6.13 5.50 -7.01
N PHE A 80 -6.19 4.23 -7.42
CA PHE A 80 -5.51 3.16 -6.71
C PHE A 80 -3.99 3.40 -6.63
N ILE A 81 -3.35 3.87 -7.71
CA ILE A 81 -1.93 4.22 -7.70
C ILE A 81 -1.65 5.33 -6.67
N ASN A 82 -2.47 6.37 -6.62
CA ASN A 82 -2.32 7.45 -5.64
C ASN A 82 -2.49 6.98 -4.18
N ILE A 83 -3.40 6.03 -3.94
CA ILE A 83 -3.57 5.40 -2.61
C ILE A 83 -2.33 4.57 -2.26
N SER A 84 -1.79 3.84 -3.24
CA SER A 84 -0.62 3.00 -3.08
C SER A 84 0.62 3.82 -2.69
N GLU A 85 0.87 4.95 -3.34
CA GLU A 85 1.97 5.87 -3.01
C GLU A 85 1.88 6.39 -1.56
N LYS A 86 0.67 6.75 -1.10
CA LYS A 86 0.45 7.16 0.30
C LYS A 86 0.69 5.99 1.28
N THR A 87 0.30 4.79 0.89
CA THR A 87 0.43 3.57 1.70
C THR A 87 1.89 3.17 1.85
N ILE A 88 2.67 3.20 0.77
CA ILE A 88 4.12 2.94 0.77
C ILE A 88 4.82 3.88 1.78
N ASN A 89 4.53 5.18 1.71
CA ASN A 89 5.09 6.17 2.63
C ASN A 89 4.69 5.91 4.09
N TYR A 90 3.43 5.56 4.34
CA TYR A 90 2.95 5.23 5.68
C TYR A 90 3.66 3.99 6.26
N LEU A 91 3.79 2.92 5.45
CA LEU A 91 4.45 1.68 5.85
C LEU A 91 5.93 1.88 6.16
N SER A 92 6.65 2.68 5.36
CA SER A 92 8.05 3.01 5.62
C SER A 92 8.22 3.68 6.99
N ARG A 93 7.45 4.74 7.25
CA ARG A 93 7.50 5.48 8.52
C ARG A 93 7.14 4.59 9.71
N LYS A 94 6.16 3.70 9.53
CA LYS A 94 5.73 2.78 10.58
C LYS A 94 6.80 1.72 10.88
N ALA A 95 7.44 1.16 9.85
CA ALA A 95 8.55 0.22 10.01
C ALA A 95 9.72 0.87 10.77
N GLU A 96 10.13 2.08 10.38
CA GLU A 96 11.19 2.83 11.07
C GLU A 96 10.87 3.08 12.55
N ALA A 97 9.64 3.47 12.87
CA ALA A 97 9.22 3.72 14.25
C ALA A 97 9.25 2.44 15.11
N LEU A 98 8.84 1.31 14.54
CA LEU A 98 8.87 0.01 15.20
C LEU A 98 10.29 -0.49 15.45
N GLU A 99 11.21 -0.31 14.50
CA GLU A 99 12.61 -0.66 14.69
C GLU A 99 13.26 0.12 15.83
N ARG A 100 12.99 1.43 15.90
CA ARG A 100 13.49 2.26 17.01
C ARG A 100 12.97 1.76 18.35
N TYR A 101 11.70 1.38 18.42
CA TYR A 101 11.10 0.84 19.63
C TYR A 101 11.70 -0.52 20.03
N LEU A 102 11.96 -1.41 19.07
CA LEU A 102 12.53 -2.75 19.31
C LEU A 102 14.04 -2.72 19.65
N GLN A 103 14.75 -1.67 19.27
CA GLN A 103 16.17 -1.46 19.60
C GLN A 103 16.38 -0.81 20.98
N THR A 104 15.31 -0.36 21.63
CA THR A 104 15.34 0.24 22.98
C THR A 104 15.08 -0.83 24.04
#